data_AF-A0A1G8GSP7-F1
#
_entry.id   AF-A0A1G8GSP7-F1
#
_cell.length_a   1.000
_cell.length_b   1.000
_cell.length_c   1.000
_cell.angle_alpha   90.00
_cell.angle_beta   90.00
_cell.angle_gamma   90.00
#
_symmetry.space_group_name_H-M   'P 1'
#
loop_
_entity.id
_entity.type
_entity.pdbx_description
1 polymer ?
#
loop_
_entity_poly.entity_id
_entity_poly.type
_entity_poly.pdbx_seq_one_letter_code
_entity_poly.pdbx_strand_id
1 'polypeptide(L)'
;MTTLEVAGTYNLRDAGAVAGTPGVLYRSAALDGLEPAGVRRLGDLGVGTVLDLRDASERPLPETDPSWTVEWVPLYDPDTGPPTHGDITDVYRDLLDRRGRQMAAAVAAVARATAPVLVHCTAGKDRTGLVVALALTAAGVPDDAVVDDYARSGPLVRPRREGTARELLAAQDLTVDQHRSSLELHLDSPASALHTALAHVRDRYGSVRHYLLHHGASAADLARLDERLSPRDDLTLLHVSDIHGSSDAGSSETSGRIDRLAQVVDHVLGSTFAPDALIVTGDLVHEGDVAAYRPVADALEHAARRLACPVLTVPGNHDDPALLRSVLAPPRVLRVGGFRLVGIDSSSGRVHDDELAWLRAELATPYGRGTILALHHPPIPSVAASLAGRGLLNADALTDAVRGSDVVAVLAGHYHHPMSGHLAGVPVWVGGSLAYLQDVRTGPDAVVGLDAPSYSLVRAGSTGVTFLPMSPTDEKVLFRTSPSATAIAT
;
A
#
# COMPACT_ATOMS: atom_id res chain seq x y z
N MET A 1 -15.16 -8.20 -0.80
CA MET A 1 -13.90 -8.46 -1.52
C MET A 1 -14.16 -9.09 -2.87
N THR A 2 -13.39 -8.74 -3.88
CA THR A 2 -13.57 -9.21 -5.26
C THR A 2 -12.63 -10.39 -5.53
N THR A 3 -13.11 -11.41 -6.23
CA THR A 3 -12.24 -12.48 -6.76
C THR A 3 -11.33 -11.88 -7.84
N LEU A 4 -10.06 -12.28 -7.87
CA LEU A 4 -9.11 -11.85 -8.88
C LEU A 4 -9.03 -12.93 -9.96
N GLU A 5 -9.35 -12.56 -11.20
CA GLU A 5 -9.27 -13.47 -12.34
C GLU A 5 -7.80 -13.61 -12.79
N VAL A 6 -7.28 -14.84 -12.72
CA VAL A 6 -5.91 -15.20 -13.13
C VAL A 6 -6.00 -16.49 -13.95
N ALA A 7 -5.54 -16.42 -15.21
CA ALA A 7 -5.61 -17.54 -16.14
C ALA A 7 -4.83 -18.75 -15.61
N GLY A 8 -5.48 -19.92 -15.60
CA GLY A 8 -4.85 -21.16 -15.14
C GLY A 8 -4.95 -21.46 -13.64
N THR A 9 -5.63 -20.61 -12.86
CA THR A 9 -5.98 -20.92 -11.47
C THR A 9 -7.40 -20.43 -11.14
N TYR A 10 -7.84 -20.64 -9.90
CA TYR A 10 -9.14 -20.20 -9.40
C TYR A 10 -9.08 -19.95 -7.89
N ASN A 11 -10.18 -19.45 -7.32
CA ASN A 11 -10.27 -19.13 -5.89
C ASN A 11 -9.20 -18.11 -5.43
N LEU A 12 -8.65 -17.33 -6.37
CA LEU A 12 -7.60 -16.35 -6.12
C LEU A 12 -8.18 -15.05 -5.56
N ARG A 13 -7.64 -14.59 -4.44
CA ARG A 13 -8.04 -13.35 -3.78
C ARG A 13 -6.93 -12.77 -2.93
N ASP A 14 -7.01 -11.46 -2.72
CA ASP A 14 -6.20 -10.71 -1.77
C ASP A 14 -6.74 -10.92 -0.35
N ALA A 15 -6.04 -11.73 0.43
CA ALA A 15 -6.33 -11.97 1.84
C ALA A 15 -5.74 -10.86 2.73
N GLY A 16 -4.69 -10.15 2.30
CA GLY A 16 -4.12 -9.00 3.00
C GLY A 16 -5.10 -7.85 3.11
N ALA A 17 -5.94 -7.66 2.10
CA ALA A 17 -7.03 -6.68 2.15
C ALA A 17 -8.04 -6.95 3.29
N VAL A 18 -8.11 -8.16 3.87
CA VAL A 18 -9.00 -8.48 5.02
C VAL A 18 -8.42 -7.83 6.28
N ALA A 19 -7.09 -7.75 6.33
CA ALA A 19 -6.34 -7.11 7.39
C ALA A 19 -6.11 -5.60 7.13
N GLY A 20 -6.63 -5.05 6.03
CA GLY A 20 -6.40 -3.65 5.65
C GLY A 20 -5.01 -3.38 5.04
N THR A 21 -4.28 -4.43 4.64
CA THR A 21 -3.00 -4.36 3.94
C THR A 21 -3.11 -5.03 2.55
N PRO A 22 -3.85 -4.41 1.60
CA PRO A 22 -4.02 -5.01 0.28
C PRO A 22 -2.67 -5.25 -0.40
N GLY A 23 -2.59 -6.34 -1.15
CA GLY A 23 -1.46 -6.69 -1.98
C GLY A 23 -0.29 -7.40 -1.28
N VAL A 24 -0.38 -7.70 0.02
CA VAL A 24 0.73 -8.33 0.77
C VAL A 24 0.57 -9.85 0.98
N LEU A 25 -0.66 -10.36 0.94
CA LEU A 25 -0.99 -11.76 1.15
C LEU A 25 -2.14 -12.16 0.21
N TYR A 26 -1.88 -13.12 -0.66
CA TYR A 26 -2.83 -13.71 -1.56
C TYR A 26 -3.09 -15.17 -1.18
N ARG A 27 -4.27 -15.66 -1.55
CA ARG A 27 -4.60 -17.09 -1.47
C ARG A 27 -5.22 -17.56 -2.76
N SER A 28 -4.95 -18.79 -3.18
CA SER A 28 -5.51 -19.38 -4.41
C SER A 28 -5.63 -20.90 -4.34
N ALA A 29 -6.28 -21.48 -5.35
CA ALA A 29 -6.11 -22.90 -5.69
C ALA A 29 -4.71 -23.17 -6.29
N ALA A 30 -4.46 -24.43 -6.65
CA ALA A 30 -3.20 -24.86 -7.23
C ALA A 30 -2.82 -24.05 -8.47
N LEU A 31 -1.52 -23.97 -8.72
CA LEU A 31 -0.91 -23.19 -9.79
C LEU A 31 -0.46 -24.07 -10.97
N ASP A 32 -0.70 -25.37 -10.94
CA ASP A 32 -0.22 -26.31 -11.97
C ASP A 32 -0.80 -26.02 -13.37
N GLY A 33 -1.95 -25.34 -13.43
CA GLY A 33 -2.60 -24.94 -14.67
C GLY A 33 -2.23 -23.54 -15.14
N LEU A 34 -1.32 -22.82 -14.47
CA LEU A 34 -1.02 -21.42 -14.77
C LEU A 34 -0.62 -21.25 -16.24
N GLU A 35 -1.34 -20.36 -16.91
CA GLU A 35 -1.00 -19.94 -18.27
C GLU A 35 0.05 -18.81 -18.22
N PRO A 36 0.80 -18.54 -19.30
CA PRO A 36 1.74 -17.42 -19.35
C PRO A 36 1.12 -16.06 -19.00
N ALA A 37 -0.17 -15.86 -19.31
CA ALA A 37 -0.91 -14.67 -18.89
C ALA A 37 -1.17 -14.63 -17.37
N GLY A 38 -1.38 -15.78 -16.75
CA GLY A 38 -1.52 -15.92 -15.30
C GLY A 38 -0.22 -15.63 -14.57
N VAL A 39 0.91 -16.13 -15.05
CA VAL A 39 2.25 -15.83 -14.50
C VAL A 39 2.53 -14.32 -14.51
N ARG A 40 2.31 -13.66 -15.65
CA ARG A 40 2.44 -12.19 -15.75
C ARG A 40 1.52 -11.47 -14.78
N ARG A 41 0.27 -11.91 -14.68
CA ARG A 41 -0.70 -11.27 -13.77
C ARG A 41 -0.29 -11.40 -12.31
N LEU A 42 0.29 -12.52 -11.88
CA LEU A 42 0.85 -12.68 -10.54
C LEU A 42 2.08 -11.77 -10.32
N GLY A 43 2.92 -11.60 -11.35
CA GLY A 43 4.00 -10.61 -11.34
C GLY A 43 3.51 -9.17 -11.19
N ASP A 44 2.46 -8.79 -11.93
CA ASP A 44 1.82 -7.46 -11.81
C ASP A 44 1.22 -7.21 -10.42
N LEU A 45 0.79 -8.27 -9.73
CA LEU A 45 0.32 -8.24 -8.35
C LEU A 45 1.46 -8.21 -7.33
N GLY A 46 2.71 -8.22 -7.79
CA GLY A 46 3.91 -8.18 -6.97
C GLY A 46 4.25 -9.51 -6.27
N VAL A 47 3.62 -10.62 -6.65
CA VAL A 47 3.87 -11.92 -6.00
C VAL A 47 5.32 -12.33 -6.23
N GLY A 48 6.09 -12.45 -5.13
CA GLY A 48 7.48 -12.89 -5.15
C GLY A 48 7.76 -14.13 -4.31
N THR A 49 6.79 -14.55 -3.47
CA THR A 49 6.88 -15.78 -2.67
C THR A 49 5.63 -16.63 -2.87
N VAL A 50 5.81 -17.91 -3.15
CA VAL A 50 4.72 -18.90 -3.28
C VAL A 50 4.88 -19.94 -2.20
N LEU A 51 3.87 -20.08 -1.35
CA LEU A 51 3.80 -21.09 -0.30
C LEU A 51 2.89 -22.24 -0.73
N ASP A 52 3.50 -23.36 -1.11
CA ASP A 52 2.79 -24.59 -1.52
C ASP A 52 2.58 -25.51 -0.32
N LEU A 53 1.32 -25.70 0.06
CA LEU A 53 0.91 -26.50 1.22
C LEU A 53 0.60 -27.96 0.88
N ARG A 54 0.77 -28.34 -0.38
CA ARG A 54 0.44 -29.67 -0.90
C ARG A 54 1.47 -30.71 -0.54
N ASP A 55 1.06 -31.98 -0.50
CA ASP A 55 1.95 -33.10 -0.27
C ASP A 55 2.60 -33.55 -1.59
N ALA A 56 3.66 -34.35 -1.51
CA ALA A 56 4.45 -34.75 -2.69
C ALA A 56 3.62 -35.49 -3.75
N SER A 57 2.57 -36.22 -3.34
CA SER A 57 1.65 -36.93 -4.25
C SER A 57 0.69 -35.99 -5.00
N GLU A 58 0.44 -34.79 -4.47
CA GLU A 58 -0.40 -33.76 -5.08
C GLU A 58 0.39 -32.78 -5.96
N ARG A 59 1.71 -33.00 -6.07
CA ARG A 59 2.67 -32.11 -6.72
C ARG A 59 3.28 -32.82 -7.94
N PRO A 60 2.86 -32.54 -9.18
CA PRO A 60 3.83 -32.65 -10.27
C PRO A 60 4.92 -31.58 -10.05
N LEU A 61 6.19 -31.88 -10.36
CA LEU A 61 7.29 -30.89 -10.31
C LEU A 61 6.92 -29.71 -11.24
N PRO A 62 6.68 -28.49 -10.71
CA PRO A 62 6.19 -27.41 -11.56
C PRO A 62 7.34 -26.75 -12.33
N GLU A 63 7.06 -26.32 -13.58
CA GLU A 63 7.74 -25.15 -14.15
C GLU A 63 7.25 -23.95 -13.34
N THR A 64 8.15 -23.40 -12.52
CA THR A 64 7.89 -22.20 -11.74
C THR A 64 8.51 -21.03 -12.47
N ASP A 65 7.93 -19.84 -12.34
CA ASP A 65 8.67 -18.64 -12.72
C ASP A 65 9.96 -18.61 -11.87
N PRO A 66 11.15 -18.62 -12.50
CA PRO A 66 12.42 -18.68 -11.76
C PRO A 66 12.65 -17.46 -10.86
N SER A 67 11.86 -16.39 -11.00
CA SER A 67 11.90 -15.22 -10.11
C SER A 67 11.19 -15.43 -8.77
N TRP A 68 10.32 -16.45 -8.64
CA TRP A 68 9.61 -16.72 -7.39
C TRP A 68 10.45 -17.50 -6.39
N THR A 69 10.37 -17.11 -5.13
CA THR A 69 10.79 -17.97 -4.03
C THR A 69 9.66 -18.93 -3.69
N VAL A 70 9.85 -20.22 -3.95
CA VAL A 70 8.85 -21.25 -3.61
C VAL A 70 9.22 -21.94 -2.31
N GLU A 71 8.38 -21.74 -1.29
CA GLU A 71 8.46 -22.45 -0.01
C GLU A 71 7.46 -23.61 0.00
N TRP A 72 7.93 -24.81 0.31
CA TRP A 72 7.10 -26.01 0.34
C TRP A 72 6.89 -26.47 1.79
N VAL A 73 5.65 -26.43 2.26
CA VAL A 73 5.27 -26.78 3.64
C VAL A 73 4.09 -27.76 3.62
N PRO A 74 4.34 -29.06 3.39
CA PRO A 74 3.29 -30.08 3.26
C PRO A 74 2.53 -30.27 4.59
N LEU A 75 1.20 -30.10 4.54
CA LEU A 75 0.38 -30.12 5.75
C LEU A 75 -0.29 -31.44 6.05
N TYR A 76 -0.65 -32.28 5.06
CA TYR A 76 -1.18 -33.60 5.41
C TYR A 76 -0.06 -34.55 5.80
N ASP A 77 -0.48 -35.69 6.33
CA ASP A 77 0.42 -36.76 6.67
C ASP A 77 0.87 -37.47 5.38
N PRO A 78 2.18 -37.70 5.16
CA PRO A 78 2.69 -38.26 3.92
C PRO A 78 2.25 -39.71 3.68
N ASP A 79 1.91 -40.46 4.72
CA ASP A 79 1.51 -41.86 4.63
C ASP A 79 0.02 -42.00 4.29
N THR A 80 -0.81 -41.07 4.79
CA THR A 80 -2.28 -41.12 4.60
C THR A 80 -2.79 -40.15 3.53
N GLY A 81 -2.06 -39.07 3.25
CA GLY A 81 -2.40 -38.07 2.24
C GLY A 81 -3.64 -37.24 2.61
N PRO A 82 -4.23 -36.53 1.62
CA PRO A 82 -5.44 -35.74 1.83
C PRO A 82 -6.65 -36.63 2.17
N PRO A 83 -7.54 -36.18 3.07
CA PRO A 83 -8.73 -36.95 3.45
C PRO A 83 -9.67 -37.11 2.25
N THR A 84 -10.11 -38.35 2.01
CA THR A 84 -11.01 -38.69 0.89
C THR A 84 -12.49 -38.67 1.29
N HIS A 85 -12.80 -38.77 2.57
CA HIS A 85 -14.14 -38.74 3.16
C HIS A 85 -14.07 -38.27 4.63
N GLY A 86 -15.21 -37.95 5.22
CA GLY A 86 -15.33 -37.58 6.64
C GLY A 86 -15.95 -36.20 6.87
N ASP A 87 -15.91 -35.76 8.12
CA ASP A 87 -16.40 -34.45 8.54
C ASP A 87 -15.27 -33.40 8.50
N ILE A 88 -15.55 -32.25 7.87
CA ILE A 88 -14.57 -31.17 7.70
C ILE A 88 -14.08 -30.58 9.04
N THR A 89 -14.94 -30.57 10.05
CA THR A 89 -14.62 -30.04 11.38
C THR A 89 -13.60 -30.93 12.09
N ASP A 90 -13.78 -32.26 11.98
CA ASP A 90 -12.85 -33.23 12.54
C ASP A 90 -11.51 -33.20 11.78
N VAL A 91 -11.54 -33.05 10.46
CA VAL A 91 -10.32 -32.85 9.64
C VAL A 91 -9.55 -31.60 10.10
N TYR A 92 -10.22 -30.48 10.34
CA TYR A 92 -9.56 -29.25 10.78
C TYR A 92 -8.98 -29.39 12.18
N ARG A 93 -9.72 -30.02 13.10
CA ARG A 93 -9.23 -30.33 14.44
C ARG A 93 -7.97 -31.20 14.39
N ASP A 94 -7.99 -32.26 13.58
CA ASP A 94 -6.86 -33.18 13.46
C ASP A 94 -5.61 -32.50 12.88
N LEU A 95 -5.80 -31.67 11.84
CA LEU A 95 -4.72 -30.86 11.28
C LEU A 95 -4.11 -29.93 12.33
N LEU A 96 -4.92 -29.21 13.10
CA LEU A 96 -4.43 -28.28 14.13
C LEU A 96 -3.70 -29.01 15.27
N ASP A 97 -4.21 -30.16 15.70
CA ASP A 97 -3.60 -30.92 16.80
C ASP A 97 -2.32 -31.66 16.37
N ARG A 98 -2.32 -32.30 15.20
CA ARG A 98 -1.21 -33.16 14.75
C ARG A 98 -0.15 -32.44 13.92
N ARG A 99 -0.53 -31.36 13.24
CA ARG A 99 0.32 -30.66 12.25
C ARG A 99 0.63 -29.23 12.67
N GLY A 100 0.52 -28.93 13.96
CA GLY A 100 0.72 -27.59 14.49
C GLY A 100 2.09 -26.99 14.16
N ARG A 101 3.16 -27.79 14.16
CA ARG A 101 4.50 -27.34 13.75
C ARG A 101 4.54 -26.87 12.30
N GLN A 102 3.89 -27.60 11.38
CA GLN A 102 3.82 -27.23 9.97
C GLN A 102 2.91 -26.02 9.76
N MET A 103 1.82 -25.90 10.52
CA MET A 103 0.98 -24.68 10.51
C MET A 103 1.77 -23.46 10.97
N ALA A 104 2.52 -23.59 12.07
CA ALA A 104 3.38 -22.51 12.58
C ALA A 104 4.49 -22.16 11.57
N ALA A 105 5.11 -23.15 10.92
CA ALA A 105 6.10 -22.93 9.88
C ALA A 105 5.51 -22.21 8.65
N ALA A 106 4.31 -22.59 8.20
CA ALA A 106 3.61 -21.93 7.10
C ALA A 106 3.30 -20.46 7.41
N VAL A 107 2.78 -20.16 8.61
CA VAL A 107 2.54 -18.78 9.04
C VAL A 107 3.85 -18.00 9.21
N ALA A 108 4.92 -18.63 9.71
CA ALA A 108 6.23 -18.00 9.81
C ALA A 108 6.84 -17.71 8.43
N ALA A 109 6.62 -18.56 7.43
CA ALA A 109 7.02 -18.30 6.04
C ALA A 109 6.31 -17.04 5.49
N VAL A 110 5.00 -16.93 5.72
CA VAL A 110 4.25 -15.70 5.38
C VAL A 110 4.86 -14.48 6.07
N ALA A 111 5.19 -14.58 7.35
CA ALA A 111 5.76 -13.46 8.12
C ALA A 111 7.17 -13.05 7.64
N ARG A 112 8.02 -14.02 7.25
CA ARG A 112 9.43 -13.79 6.91
C ARG A 112 9.67 -13.39 5.47
N ALA A 113 8.72 -13.63 4.58
CA ALA A 113 8.82 -13.23 3.20
C ALA A 113 9.13 -11.72 3.09
N THR A 114 9.86 -11.32 2.05
CA THR A 114 10.16 -9.91 1.75
C THR A 114 9.26 -9.33 0.66
N ALA A 115 8.65 -10.19 -0.15
CA ALA A 115 7.69 -9.85 -1.19
C ALA A 115 6.25 -10.22 -0.78
N PRO A 116 5.22 -9.78 -1.52
CA PRO A 116 3.88 -10.36 -1.46
C PRO A 116 3.88 -11.89 -1.58
N VAL A 117 3.11 -12.54 -0.70
CA VAL A 117 3.06 -14.01 -0.57
C VAL A 117 1.76 -14.55 -1.16
N LEU A 118 1.82 -15.58 -1.99
CA LEU A 118 0.66 -16.36 -2.40
C LEU A 118 0.68 -17.71 -1.69
N VAL A 119 -0.36 -18.00 -0.91
CA VAL A 119 -0.54 -19.29 -0.22
C VAL A 119 -1.54 -20.15 -0.99
N HIS A 120 -1.17 -21.38 -1.33
CA HIS A 120 -2.08 -22.29 -2.02
C HIS A 120 -2.00 -23.72 -1.51
N CYS A 121 -3.07 -24.46 -1.81
CA CYS A 121 -3.10 -25.90 -1.76
C CYS A 121 -3.75 -26.39 -3.07
N THR A 122 -4.42 -27.54 -3.08
CA THR A 122 -5.12 -28.03 -4.27
C THR A 122 -6.29 -27.14 -4.69
N ALA A 123 -7.20 -26.83 -3.75
CA ALA A 123 -8.40 -26.02 -4.02
C ALA A 123 -8.33 -24.60 -3.43
N GLY A 124 -7.33 -24.29 -2.60
CA GLY A 124 -7.23 -23.02 -1.87
C GLY A 124 -8.26 -22.88 -0.74
N LYS A 125 -8.80 -24.01 -0.27
CA LYS A 125 -9.93 -24.09 0.65
C LYS A 125 -9.48 -24.44 2.08
N ASP A 126 -9.03 -25.67 2.28
CA ASP A 126 -8.81 -26.24 3.62
C ASP A 126 -7.49 -25.81 4.24
N ARG A 127 -6.38 -26.40 3.80
CA ARG A 127 -5.03 -26.05 4.27
C ARG A 127 -4.72 -24.56 4.11
N THR A 128 -5.01 -24.00 2.93
CA THR A 128 -4.89 -22.56 2.68
C THR A 128 -5.79 -21.75 3.60
N GLY A 129 -7.04 -22.18 3.80
CA GLY A 129 -7.98 -21.48 4.68
C GLY A 129 -7.49 -21.46 6.12
N LEU A 130 -7.00 -22.57 6.65
CA LEU A 130 -6.45 -22.65 8.01
C LEU A 130 -5.20 -21.79 8.16
N VAL A 131 -4.23 -21.87 7.24
CA VAL A 131 -3.00 -21.06 7.31
C VAL A 131 -3.31 -19.57 7.24
N VAL A 132 -4.16 -19.14 6.29
CA VAL A 132 -4.56 -17.74 6.15
C VAL A 132 -5.37 -17.28 7.36
N ALA A 133 -6.29 -18.10 7.87
CA ALA A 133 -7.07 -17.76 9.05
C ALA A 133 -6.19 -17.61 10.29
N LEU A 134 -5.23 -18.50 10.51
CA LEU A 134 -4.26 -18.40 11.60
C LEU A 134 -3.40 -17.14 11.48
N ALA A 135 -2.93 -16.80 10.27
CA ALA A 135 -2.14 -15.60 10.02
C ALA A 135 -2.93 -14.31 10.32
N LEU A 136 -4.15 -14.18 9.76
CA LEU A 136 -5.01 -13.02 9.97
C LEU A 136 -5.44 -12.88 11.43
N THR A 137 -5.85 -13.99 12.07
CA THR A 137 -6.26 -13.97 13.49
C THR A 137 -5.09 -13.63 14.41
N ALA A 138 -3.88 -14.12 14.11
CA ALA A 138 -2.68 -13.77 14.87
C ALA A 138 -2.32 -12.28 14.76
N ALA A 139 -2.60 -11.66 13.61
CA ALA A 139 -2.45 -10.22 13.36
C ALA A 139 -3.62 -9.37 13.90
N GLY A 140 -4.59 -9.97 14.61
CA GLY A 140 -5.67 -9.24 15.26
C GLY A 140 -6.88 -8.94 14.39
N VAL A 141 -6.98 -9.53 13.19
CA VAL A 141 -8.18 -9.40 12.35
C VAL A 141 -9.38 -10.08 13.04
N PRO A 142 -10.57 -9.44 13.09
CA PRO A 142 -11.75 -10.04 13.69
C PRO A 142 -12.19 -11.34 13.01
N ASP A 143 -12.64 -12.31 13.81
CA ASP A 143 -13.06 -13.64 13.34
C ASP A 143 -14.09 -13.59 12.23
N ASP A 144 -15.10 -12.74 12.35
CA ASP A 144 -16.18 -12.67 11.36
C ASP A 144 -15.61 -12.31 9.98
N ALA A 145 -14.65 -11.39 9.91
CA ALA A 145 -13.98 -11.02 8.66
C ALA A 145 -13.11 -12.16 8.10
N VAL A 146 -12.41 -12.89 8.99
CA VAL A 146 -11.60 -14.06 8.62
C VAL A 146 -12.49 -15.20 8.08
N VAL A 147 -13.60 -15.45 8.75
CA VAL A 147 -14.56 -16.51 8.41
C VAL A 147 -15.32 -16.16 7.14
N ASP A 148 -15.73 -14.91 6.95
CA ASP A 148 -16.33 -14.43 5.72
C ASP A 148 -15.38 -14.61 4.52
N ASP A 149 -14.09 -14.29 4.67
CA ASP A 149 -13.10 -14.57 3.62
C ASP A 149 -13.00 -16.07 3.30
N TYR A 150 -12.96 -16.91 4.33
CA TYR A 150 -12.90 -18.35 4.15
C TYR A 150 -14.14 -18.92 3.44
N ALA A 151 -15.34 -18.52 3.87
CA ALA A 151 -16.60 -19.04 3.36
C ALA A 151 -16.80 -18.79 1.86
N ARG A 152 -16.18 -17.72 1.34
CA ARG A 152 -16.16 -17.41 -0.09
C ARG A 152 -15.50 -18.48 -0.96
N SER A 153 -14.71 -19.39 -0.39
CA SER A 153 -14.13 -20.50 -1.16
C SER A 153 -15.15 -21.50 -1.68
N GLY A 154 -16.23 -21.78 -0.94
CA GLY A 154 -17.22 -22.80 -1.34
C GLY A 154 -17.81 -22.54 -2.74
N PRO A 155 -18.43 -21.36 -2.98
CA PRO A 155 -18.98 -21.01 -4.30
C PRO A 155 -17.95 -20.98 -5.43
N LEU A 156 -16.67 -20.72 -5.14
CA LEU A 156 -15.59 -20.67 -6.14
C LEU A 156 -15.00 -22.06 -6.44
N VAL A 157 -15.02 -22.97 -5.47
CA VAL A 157 -14.46 -24.32 -5.57
C VAL A 157 -15.47 -25.29 -6.17
N ARG A 158 -16.73 -25.22 -5.75
CA ARG A 158 -17.78 -26.18 -6.14
C ARG A 158 -17.88 -26.39 -7.66
N PRO A 159 -18.00 -25.34 -8.51
CA PRO A 159 -18.11 -25.53 -9.97
C PRO A 159 -16.89 -26.21 -10.61
N ARG A 160 -15.71 -26.11 -9.97
CA ARG A 160 -14.45 -26.67 -10.47
C ARG A 160 -14.22 -28.11 -10.01
N ARG A 161 -14.81 -28.54 -8.88
CA ARG A 161 -14.49 -29.82 -8.24
C ARG A 161 -15.65 -30.80 -8.10
N GLU A 162 -16.89 -30.37 -8.34
CA GLU A 162 -18.08 -31.20 -8.08
C GLU A 162 -18.06 -32.55 -8.80
N GLY A 163 -17.67 -32.59 -10.09
CA GLY A 163 -17.56 -33.85 -10.84
C GLY A 163 -16.59 -34.83 -10.20
N THR A 164 -15.33 -34.40 -10.00
CA THR A 164 -14.28 -35.22 -9.39
C THR A 164 -14.64 -35.68 -7.96
N ALA A 165 -15.27 -34.82 -7.17
CA ALA A 165 -15.69 -35.19 -5.81
C ALA A 165 -16.77 -36.28 -5.83
N ARG A 166 -17.77 -36.18 -6.72
CA ARG A 166 -18.82 -37.20 -6.85
C ARG A 166 -18.27 -38.53 -7.35
N GLU A 167 -17.36 -38.50 -8.31
CA GLU A 167 -16.67 -39.71 -8.81
C GLU A 167 -15.85 -40.39 -7.71
N LEU A 168 -15.08 -39.62 -6.96
CA LEU A 168 -14.27 -40.12 -5.82
C LEU A 168 -15.14 -40.77 -4.74
N LEU A 169 -16.29 -40.17 -4.41
CA LEU A 169 -17.18 -40.68 -3.36
C LEU A 169 -18.04 -41.86 -3.81
N ALA A 170 -18.40 -41.92 -5.10
CA ALA A 170 -19.12 -43.07 -5.66
C ALA A 170 -18.30 -44.38 -5.60
N ALA A 171 -16.98 -44.28 -5.56
CA ALA A 171 -16.07 -45.42 -5.41
C ALA A 171 -15.94 -45.92 -3.95
N GLN A 172 -16.60 -45.28 -2.99
CA GLN A 172 -16.49 -45.60 -1.56
C GLN A 172 -17.78 -46.19 -1.00
N ASP A 173 -17.65 -47.13 -0.07
CA ASP A 173 -18.79 -47.76 0.63
C ASP A 173 -19.19 -46.90 1.84
N LEU A 174 -19.99 -45.85 1.58
CA LEU A 174 -20.39 -44.85 2.57
C LEU A 174 -21.90 -44.88 2.82
N THR A 175 -22.29 -44.66 4.08
CA THR A 175 -23.69 -44.36 4.43
C THR A 175 -24.13 -43.02 3.83
N VAL A 176 -25.44 -42.78 3.75
CA VAL A 176 -26.01 -41.52 3.24
C VAL A 176 -25.45 -40.30 3.98
N ASP A 177 -25.31 -40.40 5.30
CA ASP A 177 -24.81 -39.29 6.12
C ASP A 177 -23.31 -39.06 5.91
N GLN A 178 -22.51 -40.13 5.86
CA GLN A 178 -21.08 -40.03 5.53
C GLN A 178 -20.85 -39.45 4.14
N HIS A 179 -21.67 -39.84 3.16
CA HIS A 179 -21.60 -39.30 1.81
C HIS A 179 -21.92 -37.80 1.79
N ARG A 180 -22.92 -37.35 2.57
CA ARG A 180 -23.27 -35.93 2.69
C ARG A 180 -22.14 -35.11 3.30
N SER A 181 -21.61 -35.52 4.46
CA SER A 181 -20.50 -34.82 5.13
C SER A 181 -19.25 -34.80 4.25
N SER A 182 -18.99 -35.89 3.50
CA SER A 182 -17.84 -35.96 2.60
C SER A 182 -18.00 -35.05 1.38
N LEU A 183 -19.21 -34.87 0.85
CA LEU A 183 -19.47 -33.88 -0.20
C LEU A 183 -19.21 -32.46 0.30
N GLU A 184 -19.65 -32.14 1.53
CA GLU A 184 -19.39 -30.85 2.17
C GLU A 184 -17.88 -30.63 2.36
N LEU A 185 -17.15 -31.65 2.83
CA LEU A 185 -15.68 -31.63 2.94
C LEU A 185 -15.00 -31.26 1.62
N HIS A 186 -15.43 -31.82 0.49
CA HIS A 186 -14.78 -31.58 -0.81
C HIS A 186 -15.20 -30.27 -1.48
N LEU A 187 -16.45 -29.83 -1.29
CA LEU A 187 -17.06 -28.78 -2.12
C LEU A 187 -17.34 -27.48 -1.39
N ASP A 188 -17.54 -27.52 -0.07
CA ASP A 188 -18.03 -26.39 0.70
C ASP A 188 -16.99 -25.81 1.66
N SER A 189 -17.24 -24.57 2.09
CA SER A 189 -16.44 -23.86 3.09
C SER A 189 -17.37 -23.34 4.18
N PRO A 190 -17.98 -24.23 4.99
CA PRO A 190 -18.94 -23.82 6.00
C PRO A 190 -18.28 -22.94 7.05
N ALA A 191 -18.82 -21.74 7.28
CA ALA A 191 -18.33 -20.79 8.28
C ALA A 191 -18.21 -21.43 9.67
N SER A 192 -19.15 -22.31 10.03
CA SER A 192 -19.17 -23.07 11.28
C SER A 192 -17.92 -23.93 11.48
N ALA A 193 -17.37 -24.53 10.43
CA ALA A 193 -16.17 -25.36 10.54
C ALA A 193 -14.94 -24.53 10.91
N LEU A 194 -14.77 -23.35 10.29
CA LEU A 194 -13.65 -22.46 10.64
C LEU A 194 -13.84 -21.84 12.04
N HIS A 195 -15.06 -21.41 12.40
CA HIS A 195 -15.33 -20.95 13.77
C HIS A 195 -14.97 -22.02 14.81
N THR A 196 -15.37 -23.27 14.57
CA THR A 196 -15.06 -24.40 15.48
C THR A 196 -13.56 -24.66 15.55
N ALA A 197 -12.85 -24.55 14.42
CA ALA A 197 -11.40 -24.70 14.38
C ALA A 197 -10.67 -23.59 15.18
N LEU A 198 -11.07 -22.33 15.02
CA LEU A 198 -10.49 -21.21 15.78
C LEU A 198 -10.83 -21.30 17.27
N ALA A 199 -12.05 -21.71 17.61
CA ALA A 199 -12.46 -21.96 19.00
C ALA A 199 -11.63 -23.08 19.63
N HIS A 200 -11.44 -24.21 18.94
CA HIS A 200 -10.60 -25.32 19.40
C HIS A 200 -9.18 -24.88 19.75
N VAL A 201 -8.57 -24.02 18.90
CA VAL A 201 -7.24 -23.44 19.18
C VAL A 201 -7.26 -22.59 20.44
N ARG A 202 -8.27 -21.73 20.62
CA ARG A 202 -8.37 -20.85 21.80
C ARG A 202 -8.64 -21.62 23.08
N ASP A 203 -9.51 -22.62 23.04
CA ASP A 203 -9.84 -23.43 24.20
C ASP A 203 -8.60 -24.19 24.72
N ARG A 204 -7.73 -24.64 23.81
CA ARG A 204 -6.54 -25.42 24.15
C ARG A 204 -5.29 -24.58 24.46
N TYR A 205 -5.09 -23.46 23.78
CA TYR A 205 -3.86 -22.67 23.85
C TYR A 205 -4.08 -21.23 24.36
N GLY A 206 -5.32 -20.82 24.58
CA GLY A 206 -5.72 -19.47 24.99
C GLY A 206 -5.77 -18.46 23.85
N SER A 207 -4.93 -18.58 22.83
CA SER A 207 -4.95 -17.73 21.64
C SER A 207 -4.28 -18.40 20.44
N VAL A 208 -4.57 -17.89 19.23
CA VAL A 208 -3.85 -18.30 18.02
C VAL A 208 -2.35 -17.95 18.11
N ARG A 209 -1.99 -16.80 18.70
CA ARG A 209 -0.58 -16.42 18.90
C ARG A 209 0.15 -17.43 19.79
N HIS A 210 -0.47 -17.84 20.90
CA HIS A 210 0.10 -18.87 21.77
C HIS A 210 0.22 -20.24 21.10
N TYR A 211 -0.77 -20.62 20.29
CA TYR A 211 -0.68 -21.83 19.47
C TYR A 211 0.52 -21.80 18.52
N LEU A 212 0.72 -20.69 17.79
CA LEU A 212 1.86 -20.54 16.88
C LEU A 212 3.19 -20.61 17.62
N LEU A 213 3.33 -19.91 18.76
CA LEU A 213 4.53 -19.95 19.61
C LEU A 213 4.81 -21.35 20.15
N HIS A 214 3.77 -22.02 20.67
CA HIS A 214 3.87 -23.38 21.19
C HIS A 214 4.40 -24.36 20.14
N HIS A 215 4.01 -24.16 18.89
CA HIS A 215 4.40 -25.03 17.77
C HIS A 215 5.66 -24.57 17.02
N GLY A 216 6.38 -23.56 17.52
CA GLY A 216 7.73 -23.23 17.07
C GLY A 216 7.88 -21.95 16.24
N ALA A 217 6.82 -21.15 16.07
CA ALA A 217 6.99 -19.77 15.60
C ALA A 217 7.72 -18.96 16.69
N SER A 218 8.56 -18.01 16.29
CA SER A 218 9.25 -17.11 17.23
C SER A 218 8.44 -15.84 17.49
N ALA A 219 8.75 -15.13 18.58
CA ALA A 219 8.19 -13.80 18.82
C ALA A 219 8.52 -12.81 17.69
N ALA A 220 9.71 -12.95 17.07
CA ALA A 220 10.09 -12.14 15.91
C ALA A 220 9.25 -12.46 14.67
N ASP A 221 8.80 -13.70 14.50
CA ASP A 221 7.88 -14.05 13.41
C ASP A 221 6.51 -13.41 13.62
N LEU A 222 6.01 -13.41 14.86
CA LEU A 222 4.75 -12.73 15.17
C LEU A 222 4.86 -11.21 14.99
N ALA A 223 5.97 -10.59 15.40
CA ALA A 223 6.19 -9.16 15.17
C ALA A 223 6.23 -8.81 13.67
N ARG A 224 6.92 -9.61 12.85
CA ARG A 224 6.93 -9.42 11.39
C ARG A 224 5.56 -9.66 10.76
N LEU A 225 4.80 -10.61 11.29
CA LEU A 225 3.43 -10.86 10.86
C LEU A 225 2.54 -9.65 11.15
N ASP A 226 2.70 -9.06 12.34
CA ASP A 226 2.03 -7.81 12.72
C ASP A 226 2.44 -6.68 11.76
N GLU A 227 3.73 -6.49 11.46
CA GLU A 227 4.20 -5.49 10.49
C GLU A 227 3.64 -5.70 9.07
N ARG A 228 3.47 -6.95 8.64
CA ARG A 228 2.96 -7.31 7.30
C ARG A 228 1.45 -7.16 7.20
N LEU A 229 0.71 -7.53 8.24
CA LEU A 229 -0.76 -7.65 8.21
C LEU A 229 -1.48 -6.60 9.04
N SER A 230 -0.78 -5.73 9.77
CA SER A 230 -1.41 -4.56 10.39
C SER A 230 -1.47 -3.44 9.35
N PRO A 231 -2.61 -2.76 9.20
CA PRO A 231 -2.65 -1.52 8.43
C PRO A 231 -1.57 -0.59 8.97
N ARG A 232 -0.75 -0.01 8.09
CA ARG A 232 0.16 1.05 8.54
C ARG A 232 -0.67 2.16 9.15
N ASP A 233 -0.33 2.53 10.38
CA ASP A 233 -0.91 3.69 11.08
C ASP A 233 -0.42 5.01 10.48
N ASP A 234 0.62 4.94 9.65
CA ASP A 234 1.30 6.05 9.02
C ASP A 234 1.21 6.01 7.48
N LEU A 235 1.17 7.21 6.93
CA LEU A 235 1.21 7.51 5.51
C LEU A 235 2.53 8.20 5.22
N THR A 236 3.32 7.66 4.31
CA THR A 236 4.53 8.30 3.79
C THR A 236 4.23 8.92 2.43
N LEU A 237 4.47 10.22 2.28
CA LEU A 237 4.26 10.96 1.04
C LEU A 237 5.59 11.46 0.53
N LEU A 238 5.77 11.37 -0.79
CA LEU A 238 6.77 12.13 -1.51
C LEU A 238 6.14 13.45 -1.94
N HIS A 239 6.65 14.58 -1.43
CA HIS A 239 6.17 15.92 -1.79
C HIS A 239 7.21 16.64 -2.63
N VAL A 240 6.85 16.94 -3.88
CA VAL A 240 7.64 17.69 -4.85
C VAL A 240 6.91 18.98 -5.19
N SER A 241 7.63 20.03 -5.54
CA SER A 241 7.05 21.30 -5.94
C SER A 241 7.92 22.00 -6.97
N ASP A 242 7.33 22.88 -7.78
CA ASP A 242 8.02 23.85 -8.63
C ASP A 242 9.04 23.15 -9.56
N ILE A 243 8.53 22.25 -10.41
CA ILE A 243 9.32 21.51 -11.41
C ILE A 243 9.85 22.47 -12.48
N HIS A 244 9.02 23.42 -12.91
CA HIS A 244 9.29 24.34 -14.01
C HIS A 244 9.88 23.65 -15.25
N GLY A 245 9.24 22.57 -15.69
CA GLY A 245 9.58 21.89 -16.93
C GLY A 245 9.48 22.84 -18.12
N SER A 246 10.42 22.73 -19.06
CA SER A 246 10.48 23.55 -20.26
C SER A 246 10.73 22.67 -21.47
N SER A 247 10.12 23.02 -22.60
CA SER A 247 10.40 22.42 -23.91
C SER A 247 11.66 23.01 -24.55
N ASP A 248 12.11 24.19 -24.11
CA ASP A 248 13.36 24.80 -24.53
C ASP A 248 14.53 24.28 -23.70
N ALA A 249 15.14 23.20 -24.19
CA ALA A 249 16.36 22.61 -23.64
C ALA A 249 17.62 23.47 -23.87
N GLY A 250 17.51 24.58 -24.61
CA GLY A 250 18.63 25.40 -25.08
C GLY A 250 19.16 26.45 -24.11
N SER A 251 18.39 26.83 -23.08
CA SER A 251 18.87 27.74 -22.03
C SER A 251 19.54 26.96 -20.90
N SER A 252 20.71 27.41 -20.43
CA SER A 252 21.41 26.77 -19.31
C SER A 252 20.60 26.80 -18.01
N GLU A 253 19.63 27.71 -17.89
CA GLU A 253 18.80 27.90 -16.70
C GLU A 253 17.63 26.89 -16.63
N THR A 254 17.08 26.45 -17.77
CA THR A 254 15.90 25.55 -17.84
C THR A 254 16.23 24.09 -18.14
N SER A 255 17.46 23.80 -18.57
CA SER A 255 17.88 22.46 -19.00
C SER A 255 17.82 21.43 -17.85
N GLY A 256 17.30 20.23 -18.15
CA GLY A 256 17.29 19.09 -17.23
C GLY A 256 16.34 19.18 -16.04
N ARG A 257 15.48 20.20 -15.93
CA ARG A 257 14.53 20.34 -14.80
C ARG A 257 13.53 19.19 -14.68
N ILE A 258 13.05 18.65 -15.81
CA ILE A 258 12.18 17.47 -15.84
C ILE A 258 12.95 16.22 -15.37
N ASP A 259 14.22 16.08 -15.79
CA ASP A 259 15.06 14.93 -15.45
C ASP A 259 15.36 14.84 -13.94
N ARG A 260 15.30 15.97 -13.21
CA ARG A 260 15.44 15.99 -11.74
C ARG A 260 14.34 15.21 -11.05
N LEU A 261 13.15 15.08 -11.64
CA LEU A 261 12.10 14.24 -11.07
C LEU A 261 12.53 12.77 -11.07
N ALA A 262 13.18 12.31 -12.15
CA ALA A 262 13.73 10.96 -12.22
C ALA A 262 14.84 10.76 -11.18
N GLN A 263 15.69 11.77 -10.95
CA GLN A 263 16.71 11.74 -9.90
C GLN A 263 16.11 11.59 -8.50
N VAL A 264 15.02 12.31 -8.20
CA VAL A 264 14.27 12.15 -6.93
C VAL A 264 13.72 10.73 -6.80
N VAL A 265 13.13 10.17 -7.86
CA VAL A 265 12.61 8.80 -7.87
C VAL A 265 13.74 7.79 -7.61
N ASP A 266 14.88 7.93 -8.28
CA ASP A 266 16.05 7.07 -8.08
C ASP A 266 16.58 7.16 -6.65
N HIS A 267 16.67 8.38 -6.10
CA HIS A 267 17.13 8.60 -4.74
C HIS A 267 16.19 7.95 -3.71
N VAL A 268 14.88 8.06 -3.90
CA VAL A 268 13.88 7.43 -3.02
C VAL A 268 13.93 5.89 -3.14
N LEU A 269 14.00 5.34 -4.34
CA LEU A 269 14.09 3.88 -4.55
C LEU A 269 15.41 3.28 -4.03
N GLY A 270 16.48 4.07 -3.96
CA GLY A 270 17.75 3.70 -3.33
C GLY A 270 17.75 3.75 -1.79
N SER A 271 16.63 4.17 -1.19
CA SER A 271 16.50 4.38 0.26
C SER A 271 15.59 3.32 0.92
N THR A 272 15.32 3.48 2.22
CA THR A 272 14.34 2.67 2.96
C THR A 272 12.93 3.27 2.94
N PHE A 273 12.72 4.42 2.28
CA PHE A 273 11.42 5.07 2.18
C PHE A 273 10.57 4.44 1.07
N ALA A 274 9.32 4.11 1.39
CA ALA A 274 8.33 3.61 0.45
C ALA A 274 7.12 4.57 0.46
N PRO A 275 7.04 5.52 -0.49
CA PRO A 275 5.95 6.48 -0.52
C PRO A 275 4.64 5.83 -0.94
N ASP A 276 3.57 6.14 -0.21
CA ASP A 276 2.21 5.70 -0.49
C ASP A 276 1.53 6.61 -1.54
N ALA A 277 2.00 7.84 -1.72
CA ALA A 277 1.60 8.73 -2.81
C ALA A 277 2.67 9.80 -3.11
N LEU A 278 2.65 10.30 -4.35
CA LEU A 278 3.40 11.49 -4.78
C LEU A 278 2.47 12.69 -4.86
N ILE A 279 2.82 13.78 -4.19
CA ILE A 279 2.11 15.07 -4.24
C ILE A 279 2.99 16.09 -4.94
N VAL A 280 2.43 16.78 -5.95
CA VAL A 280 3.10 17.86 -6.68
C VAL A 280 2.35 19.18 -6.49
N THR A 281 2.95 20.14 -5.78
CA THR A 281 2.28 21.41 -5.40
C THR A 281 2.53 22.56 -6.37
N GLY A 282 2.24 22.36 -7.65
CA GLY A 282 2.20 23.43 -8.65
C GLY A 282 3.54 23.82 -9.29
N ASP A 283 3.45 24.73 -10.25
CA ASP A 283 4.51 25.19 -11.14
C ASP A 283 5.18 24.03 -11.86
N LEU A 284 4.35 23.26 -12.57
CA LEU A 284 4.75 22.09 -13.33
C LEU A 284 5.58 22.51 -14.55
N VAL A 285 5.14 23.56 -15.24
CA VAL A 285 5.82 24.12 -16.41
C VAL A 285 6.41 25.51 -16.12
N HIS A 286 7.40 25.90 -16.93
CA HIS A 286 8.00 27.23 -16.85
C HIS A 286 7.20 28.23 -17.69
N GLU A 287 6.69 29.27 -17.05
CA GLU A 287 6.04 30.43 -17.72
C GLU A 287 4.96 30.07 -18.75
N GLY A 288 4.12 29.08 -18.43
CA GLY A 288 3.01 28.69 -19.29
C GLY A 288 3.43 27.98 -20.58
N ASP A 289 4.64 27.39 -20.62
CA ASP A 289 5.09 26.58 -21.75
C ASP A 289 4.15 25.39 -22.01
N VAL A 290 3.24 25.58 -22.97
CA VAL A 290 2.24 24.61 -23.40
C VAL A 290 2.87 23.31 -23.87
N ALA A 291 4.04 23.37 -24.52
CA ALA A 291 4.70 22.20 -25.08
C ALA A 291 5.37 21.34 -23.99
N ALA A 292 5.65 21.91 -22.81
CA ALA A 292 6.26 21.20 -21.69
C ALA A 292 5.27 20.30 -20.91
N TYR A 293 3.95 20.50 -21.02
CA TYR A 293 2.97 19.70 -20.26
C TYR A 293 3.02 18.21 -20.55
N ARG A 294 3.14 17.81 -21.83
CA ARG A 294 3.21 16.39 -22.19
C ARG A 294 4.49 15.74 -21.63
N PRO A 295 5.70 16.31 -21.83
CA PRO A 295 6.92 15.81 -21.18
C PRO A 295 6.82 15.69 -19.65
N VAL A 296 6.24 16.69 -18.97
CA VAL A 296 6.04 16.64 -17.52
C VAL A 296 5.04 15.54 -17.13
N ALA A 297 3.93 15.41 -17.85
CA ALA A 297 2.95 14.34 -17.63
C ALA A 297 3.59 12.95 -17.79
N ASP A 298 4.35 12.73 -18.86
CA ASP A 298 5.05 11.47 -19.12
C ASP A 298 6.06 11.14 -18.00
N ALA A 299 6.76 12.15 -17.49
CA ALA A 299 7.67 12.00 -16.35
C ALA A 299 6.95 11.65 -15.05
N LEU A 300 5.80 12.28 -14.76
CA LEU A 300 4.97 11.98 -13.59
C LEU A 300 4.35 10.57 -13.68
N GLU A 301 3.88 10.16 -14.85
CA GLU A 301 3.38 8.79 -15.06
C GLU A 301 4.50 7.76 -14.91
N HIS A 302 5.71 8.07 -15.38
CA HIS A 302 6.87 7.22 -15.19
C HIS A 302 7.25 7.11 -13.70
N ALA A 303 7.25 8.23 -12.97
CA ALA A 303 7.47 8.25 -11.53
C ALA A 303 6.43 7.42 -10.78
N ALA A 304 5.13 7.57 -11.11
CA ALA A 304 4.04 6.81 -10.52
C ALA A 304 4.22 5.29 -10.68
N ARG A 305 4.57 4.84 -11.89
CA ARG A 305 4.83 3.42 -12.17
C ARG A 305 6.03 2.88 -11.39
N ARG A 306 7.11 3.66 -11.31
CA ARG A 306 8.34 3.25 -10.63
C ARG A 306 8.20 3.20 -9.10
N LEU A 307 7.47 4.16 -8.53
CA LEU A 307 7.19 4.21 -7.10
C LEU A 307 6.02 3.31 -6.68
N ALA A 308 5.26 2.79 -7.65
CA ALA A 308 4.03 2.02 -7.43
C ALA A 308 2.99 2.76 -6.56
N CYS A 309 2.91 4.09 -6.70
CA CYS A 309 2.02 4.93 -5.92
C CYS A 309 1.23 5.91 -6.80
N PRO A 310 0.00 6.31 -6.42
CA PRO A 310 -0.75 7.32 -7.13
C PRO A 310 -0.13 8.73 -7.01
N VAL A 311 -0.50 9.60 -7.95
CA VAL A 311 -0.03 11.00 -8.01
C VAL A 311 -1.22 11.95 -7.81
N LEU A 312 -1.05 12.95 -6.95
CA LEU A 312 -1.93 14.11 -6.85
C LEU A 312 -1.13 15.36 -7.20
N THR A 313 -1.68 16.19 -8.09
CA THR A 313 -1.04 17.45 -8.47
C THR A 313 -2.05 18.59 -8.52
N VAL A 314 -1.58 19.79 -8.19
CA VAL A 314 -2.35 21.04 -8.26
C VAL A 314 -1.64 22.03 -9.19
N PRO A 315 -2.34 23.00 -9.79
CA PRO A 315 -1.71 24.05 -10.60
C PRO A 315 -1.02 25.11 -9.71
N GLY A 316 0.12 25.61 -10.19
CA GLY A 316 0.76 26.83 -9.69
C GLY A 316 0.49 28.04 -10.58
N ASN A 317 1.12 29.17 -10.27
CA ASN A 317 0.89 30.42 -11.03
C ASN A 317 1.56 30.43 -12.41
N HIS A 318 2.52 29.55 -12.68
CA HIS A 318 3.10 29.35 -14.01
C HIS A 318 2.29 28.36 -14.86
N ASP A 319 1.29 27.70 -14.28
CA ASP A 319 0.46 26.73 -14.98
C ASP A 319 -0.84 27.37 -15.51
N ASP A 320 -1.39 26.81 -16.59
CA ASP A 320 -2.77 27.00 -17.02
C ASP A 320 -3.60 25.85 -16.43
N PRO A 321 -4.51 26.11 -15.47
CA PRO A 321 -5.29 25.05 -14.82
C PRO A 321 -6.17 24.24 -15.78
N ALA A 322 -6.68 24.84 -16.85
CA ALA A 322 -7.52 24.14 -17.82
C ALA A 322 -6.69 23.19 -18.67
N LEU A 323 -5.52 23.64 -19.12
CA LEU A 323 -4.59 22.82 -19.88
C LEU A 323 -4.04 21.68 -19.03
N LEU A 324 -3.59 21.97 -17.80
CA LEU A 324 -3.13 20.95 -16.85
C LEU A 324 -4.19 19.86 -16.65
N ARG A 325 -5.44 20.25 -16.40
CA ARG A 325 -6.56 19.30 -16.25
C ARG A 325 -6.82 18.49 -17.52
N SER A 326 -6.66 19.09 -18.70
CA SER A 326 -6.86 18.39 -19.97
C SER A 326 -5.76 17.37 -20.30
N VAL A 327 -4.52 17.64 -19.91
CA VAL A 327 -3.36 16.80 -20.25
C VAL A 327 -3.12 15.74 -19.18
N LEU A 328 -3.12 16.12 -17.90
CA LEU A 328 -2.80 15.22 -16.78
C LEU A 328 -4.05 14.58 -16.16
N ALA A 329 -5.23 15.19 -16.31
CA ALA A 329 -6.48 14.78 -15.68
C ALA A 329 -6.33 14.35 -14.19
N PRO A 330 -5.67 15.17 -13.34
CA PRO A 330 -5.31 14.73 -12.01
C PRO A 330 -6.55 14.57 -11.11
N PRO A 331 -6.54 13.59 -10.20
CA PRO A 331 -7.60 13.45 -9.22
C PRO A 331 -7.57 14.63 -8.25
N ARG A 332 -8.73 15.24 -7.98
CA ARG A 332 -8.87 16.26 -6.94
C ARG A 332 -8.78 15.70 -5.53
N VAL A 333 -9.18 14.42 -5.38
CA VAL A 333 -9.19 13.70 -4.10
C VAL A 333 -8.61 12.31 -4.29
N LEU A 334 -7.65 11.94 -3.45
CA LEU A 334 -7.15 10.57 -3.31
C LEU A 334 -7.42 10.05 -1.90
N ARG A 335 -7.58 8.73 -1.78
CA ARG A 335 -7.75 8.05 -0.49
C ARG A 335 -6.68 6.98 -0.39
N VAL A 336 -5.72 7.17 0.52
CA VAL A 336 -4.52 6.34 0.64
C VAL A 336 -4.17 6.21 2.12
N GLY A 337 -3.83 5.01 2.60
CA GLY A 337 -3.35 4.80 3.98
C GLY A 337 -4.33 5.24 5.07
N GLY A 338 -5.64 5.26 4.80
CA GLY A 338 -6.65 5.78 5.73
C GLY A 338 -6.73 7.31 5.82
N PHE A 339 -5.99 8.04 4.97
CA PHE A 339 -6.07 9.50 4.83
C PHE A 339 -6.79 9.88 3.54
N ARG A 340 -7.33 11.09 3.55
CA ARG A 340 -7.83 11.79 2.36
C ARG A 340 -6.80 12.83 1.92
N LEU A 341 -6.38 12.82 0.67
CA LEU A 341 -5.52 13.84 0.07
C LEU A 341 -6.39 14.72 -0.82
N VAL A 342 -6.38 16.04 -0.61
CA VAL A 342 -7.23 16.99 -1.35
C VAL A 342 -6.36 18.02 -2.03
N GLY A 343 -6.48 18.16 -3.35
CA GLY A 343 -5.84 19.23 -4.11
C GLY A 343 -6.83 20.37 -4.40
N ILE A 344 -6.43 21.61 -4.13
CA ILE A 344 -7.20 22.80 -4.48
C ILE A 344 -6.43 23.74 -5.41
N ASP A 345 -7.17 24.44 -6.25
CA ASP A 345 -6.60 25.44 -7.16
C ASP A 345 -6.35 26.76 -6.41
N SER A 346 -5.08 27.20 -6.43
CA SER A 346 -4.67 28.50 -5.91
C SER A 346 -3.89 29.30 -6.95
N SER A 347 -3.81 28.84 -8.21
CA SER A 347 -2.95 29.37 -9.28
C SER A 347 -3.08 30.87 -9.52
N SER A 348 -4.24 31.47 -9.23
CA SER A 348 -4.48 32.92 -9.33
C SER A 348 -3.96 33.73 -8.13
N GLY A 349 -3.24 33.10 -7.20
CA GLY A 349 -2.84 33.68 -5.90
C GLY A 349 -3.98 33.69 -4.88
N ARG A 350 -5.14 33.13 -5.21
CA ARG A 350 -6.35 33.07 -4.38
C ARG A 350 -7.07 31.73 -4.55
N VAL A 351 -7.81 31.30 -3.53
CA VAL A 351 -8.79 30.22 -3.66
C VAL A 351 -10.16 30.85 -3.90
N HIS A 352 -10.79 30.56 -5.03
CA HIS A 352 -12.08 31.16 -5.41
C HIS A 352 -13.24 30.62 -4.57
N ASP A 353 -14.35 31.37 -4.49
CA ASP A 353 -15.47 31.03 -3.61
C ASP A 353 -16.12 29.68 -3.94
N ASP A 354 -16.24 29.33 -5.23
CA ASP A 354 -16.74 28.02 -5.66
C ASP A 354 -15.83 26.87 -5.23
N GLU A 355 -14.51 27.09 -5.27
CA GLU A 355 -13.49 26.13 -4.83
C GLU A 355 -13.54 25.97 -3.30
N LEU A 356 -13.70 27.06 -2.55
CA LEU A 356 -13.90 27.03 -1.09
C LEU A 356 -15.22 26.36 -0.72
N ALA A 357 -16.30 26.60 -1.46
CA ALA A 357 -17.59 25.96 -1.23
C ALA A 357 -17.50 24.44 -1.46
N TRP A 358 -16.82 24.02 -2.54
CA TRP A 358 -16.53 22.62 -2.80
C TRP A 358 -15.68 21.99 -1.68
N LEU A 359 -14.60 22.67 -1.26
CA LEU A 359 -13.73 22.18 -0.19
C LEU A 359 -14.50 21.99 1.12
N ARG A 360 -15.35 22.95 1.51
CA ARG A 360 -16.19 22.83 2.71
C ARG A 360 -17.15 21.64 2.61
N ALA A 361 -17.74 21.40 1.45
CA ALA A 361 -18.62 20.25 1.23
C ALA A 361 -17.86 18.92 1.36
N GLU A 362 -16.65 18.83 0.81
CA GLU A 362 -15.80 17.65 0.94
C GLU A 362 -15.39 17.43 2.41
N LEU A 363 -14.98 18.49 3.12
CA LEU A 363 -14.56 18.44 4.53
C LEU A 363 -15.71 18.31 5.53
N ALA A 364 -16.98 18.41 5.10
CA ALA A 364 -18.14 18.31 5.98
C ALA A 364 -18.25 16.95 6.67
N THR A 365 -17.71 15.90 6.05
CA THR A 365 -17.59 14.56 6.65
C THR A 365 -16.11 14.25 6.88
N PRO A 366 -15.67 14.05 8.14
CA PRO A 366 -14.33 13.57 8.44
C PRO A 366 -14.05 12.23 7.75
N TYR A 367 -12.81 12.01 7.33
CA TYR A 367 -12.39 10.78 6.66
C TYR A 367 -11.25 10.10 7.42
N GLY A 368 -11.50 8.88 7.91
CA GLY A 368 -10.46 8.01 8.47
C GLY A 368 -9.59 8.71 9.51
N ARG A 369 -8.31 8.87 9.19
CA ARG A 369 -7.28 9.50 10.04
C ARG A 369 -7.12 11.00 9.83
N GLY A 370 -7.85 11.57 8.87
CA GLY A 370 -7.84 12.98 8.56
C GLY A 370 -7.51 13.28 7.09
N THR A 371 -7.38 14.57 6.82
CA THR A 371 -7.19 15.11 5.47
C THR A 371 -5.86 15.85 5.35
N ILE A 372 -5.12 15.62 4.27
CA ILE A 372 -3.95 16.41 3.88
C ILE A 372 -4.35 17.28 2.70
N LEU A 373 -4.26 18.59 2.87
CA LEU A 373 -4.61 19.57 1.85
C LEU A 373 -3.35 19.97 1.07
N ALA A 374 -3.43 19.98 -0.26
CA ALA A 374 -2.38 20.43 -1.15
C ALA A 374 -2.86 21.64 -1.96
N LEU A 375 -2.04 22.68 -2.01
CA LEU A 375 -2.21 23.87 -2.83
C LEU A 375 -0.85 24.39 -3.28
N HIS A 376 -0.78 25.40 -4.14
CA HIS A 376 0.49 25.97 -4.57
C HIS A 376 0.90 27.14 -3.67
N HIS A 377 0.07 28.19 -3.55
CA HIS A 377 0.40 29.39 -2.79
C HIS A 377 0.28 29.14 -1.27
N PRO A 378 1.35 29.30 -0.48
CA PRO A 378 1.32 29.08 0.95
C PRO A 378 0.36 30.03 1.68
N PRO A 379 -0.49 29.54 2.60
CA PRO A 379 -1.36 30.37 3.43
C PRO A 379 -0.63 30.90 4.68
N ILE A 380 0.69 31.12 4.57
CA ILE A 380 1.57 31.65 5.61
C ILE A 380 2.53 32.68 4.98
N PRO A 381 2.91 33.75 5.71
CA PRO A 381 3.82 34.75 5.20
C PRO A 381 5.22 34.18 4.98
N SER A 382 5.89 34.58 3.89
CA SER A 382 7.31 34.27 3.67
C SER A 382 8.20 35.04 4.64
N VAL A 383 9.30 34.42 5.05
CA VAL A 383 10.39 35.10 5.77
C VAL A 383 11.37 35.82 4.83
N ALA A 384 11.36 35.46 3.54
CA ALA A 384 12.21 36.10 2.53
C ALA A 384 11.62 37.47 2.14
N ALA A 385 12.43 38.52 2.24
CA ALA A 385 11.97 39.90 1.99
C ALA A 385 11.45 40.09 0.55
N SER A 386 12.06 39.44 -0.44
CA SER A 386 11.66 39.47 -1.85
C SER A 386 10.28 38.82 -2.12
N LEU A 387 9.80 37.97 -1.22
CA LEU A 387 8.54 37.24 -1.31
C LEU A 387 7.46 37.77 -0.34
N ALA A 388 7.73 38.89 0.34
CA ALA A 388 6.76 39.52 1.22
C ALA A 388 5.46 39.83 0.47
N GLY A 389 4.33 39.33 0.99
CA GLY A 389 3.00 39.52 0.38
C GLY A 389 2.70 38.66 -0.85
N ARG A 390 3.58 37.72 -1.24
CA ARG A 390 3.37 36.81 -2.38
C ARG A 390 2.75 35.46 -2.02
N GLY A 391 2.38 35.26 -0.76
CA GLY A 391 1.60 34.08 -0.35
C GLY A 391 0.15 34.12 -0.84
N LEU A 392 -0.68 33.22 -0.32
CA LEU A 392 -2.10 33.18 -0.65
C LEU A 392 -2.82 34.46 -0.16
N LEU A 393 -3.38 35.24 -1.09
CA LEU A 393 -3.93 36.56 -0.80
C LEU A 393 -5.18 36.52 0.10
N ASN A 394 -5.97 35.45 0.04
CA ASN A 394 -7.18 35.25 0.86
C ASN A 394 -7.04 34.08 1.85
N ALA A 395 -5.87 33.98 2.51
CA ALA A 395 -5.60 32.95 3.52
C ALA A 395 -6.65 32.89 4.65
N ASP A 396 -7.27 34.01 5.02
CA ASP A 396 -8.36 34.02 6.01
C ASP A 396 -9.58 33.19 5.57
N ALA A 397 -9.96 33.26 4.29
CA ALA A 397 -11.08 32.49 3.77
C ALA A 397 -10.79 30.98 3.76
N LEU A 398 -9.53 30.60 3.52
CA LEU A 398 -9.08 29.21 3.64
C LEU A 398 -9.00 28.77 5.11
N THR A 399 -8.56 29.66 6.00
CA THR A 399 -8.55 29.44 7.46
C THR A 399 -9.95 29.06 7.93
N ASP A 400 -10.98 29.79 7.48
CA ASP A 400 -12.38 29.53 7.84
C ASP A 400 -12.91 28.20 7.28
N ALA A 401 -12.45 27.79 6.09
CA ALA A 401 -12.83 26.50 5.51
C ALA A 401 -12.16 25.30 6.23
N VAL A 402 -10.94 25.48 6.75
CA VAL A 402 -10.16 24.43 7.40
C VAL A 402 -10.46 24.32 8.90
N ARG A 403 -10.82 25.41 9.57
CA ARG A 403 -11.05 25.45 11.01
C ARG A 403 -12.10 24.42 11.46
N GLY A 404 -11.71 23.53 12.36
CA GLY A 404 -12.60 22.51 12.93
C GLY A 404 -12.92 21.35 11.99
N SER A 405 -12.29 21.27 10.82
CA SER A 405 -12.34 20.11 9.94
C SER A 405 -11.33 19.03 10.37
N ASP A 406 -11.27 17.92 9.62
CA ASP A 406 -10.34 16.82 9.85
C ASP A 406 -8.97 17.02 9.16
N VAL A 407 -8.66 18.24 8.69
CA VAL A 407 -7.38 18.53 8.05
C VAL A 407 -6.24 18.48 9.07
N VAL A 408 -5.23 17.66 8.81
CA VAL A 408 -4.07 17.41 9.69
C VAL A 408 -2.77 18.02 9.19
N ALA A 409 -2.69 18.36 7.90
CA ALA A 409 -1.55 19.07 7.32
C ALA A 409 -1.96 19.82 6.04
N VAL A 410 -1.23 20.90 5.74
CA VAL A 410 -1.31 21.63 4.48
C VAL A 410 0.06 21.62 3.80
N LEU A 411 0.12 21.19 2.54
CA LEU A 411 1.33 21.16 1.71
C LEU A 411 1.25 22.25 0.64
N ALA A 412 2.31 23.05 0.51
CA ALA A 412 2.40 24.15 -0.43
C ALA A 412 3.77 24.23 -1.13
N GLY A 413 3.88 25.10 -2.13
CA GLY A 413 5.07 25.35 -2.95
C GLY A 413 5.41 26.84 -3.04
N HIS A 414 5.70 27.33 -4.26
CA HIS A 414 5.76 28.75 -4.66
C HIS A 414 6.96 29.56 -4.13
N TYR A 415 7.38 29.35 -2.89
CA TYR A 415 8.47 30.14 -2.30
C TYR A 415 9.87 29.65 -2.68
N HIS A 416 9.99 28.46 -3.28
CA HIS A 416 11.26 27.85 -3.63
C HIS A 416 12.23 27.70 -2.43
N HIS A 417 11.71 27.56 -1.21
CA HIS A 417 12.51 27.21 -0.04
C HIS A 417 11.67 26.50 1.00
N PRO A 418 12.23 25.49 1.70
CA PRO A 418 11.51 24.83 2.77
C PRO A 418 11.14 25.79 3.90
N MET A 419 9.88 25.78 4.31
CA MET A 419 9.39 26.58 5.43
C MET A 419 8.21 25.89 6.10
N SER A 420 8.03 26.12 7.40
CA SER A 420 6.86 25.63 8.13
C SER A 420 6.15 26.75 8.90
N GLY A 421 4.85 26.56 9.11
CA GLY A 421 3.98 27.49 9.85
C GLY A 421 2.68 26.81 10.24
N HIS A 422 1.65 27.60 10.57
CA HIS A 422 0.34 27.06 10.94
C HIS A 422 -0.80 27.84 10.28
N LEU A 423 -1.87 27.13 9.95
CA LEU A 423 -3.15 27.66 9.47
C LEU A 423 -4.27 27.08 10.34
N ALA A 424 -5.02 27.91 11.08
CA ALA A 424 -6.07 27.43 11.99
C ALA A 424 -5.62 26.34 12.99
N GLY A 425 -4.33 26.31 13.37
CA GLY A 425 -3.74 25.27 14.23
C GLY A 425 -3.26 24.01 13.49
N VAL A 426 -3.50 23.92 12.18
CA VAL A 426 -2.98 22.87 11.30
C VAL A 426 -1.57 23.22 10.84
N PRO A 427 -0.59 22.31 10.90
CA PRO A 427 0.74 22.56 10.38
C PRO A 427 0.72 22.76 8.85
N VAL A 428 1.44 23.78 8.40
CA VAL A 428 1.67 24.09 6.98
C VAL A 428 3.12 23.81 6.66
N TRP A 429 3.37 23.06 5.60
CA TRP A 429 4.69 22.81 5.05
C TRP A 429 4.79 23.36 3.63
N VAL A 430 5.74 24.27 3.43
CA VAL A 430 6.12 24.78 2.13
C VAL A 430 7.32 23.98 1.66
N GLY A 431 7.17 23.25 0.56
CA GLY A 431 8.24 22.47 -0.04
C GLY A 431 9.31 23.36 -0.66
N GLY A 432 10.53 22.81 -0.74
CA GLY A 432 11.53 23.37 -1.65
C GLY A 432 11.13 23.16 -3.12
N SER A 433 11.83 23.85 -4.02
CA SER A 433 11.63 23.71 -5.46
C SER A 433 12.59 22.67 -6.04
N LEU A 434 12.08 21.89 -7.00
CA LEU A 434 12.89 20.98 -7.79
C LEU A 434 13.75 21.71 -8.82
N ALA A 435 13.31 22.88 -9.30
CA ALA A 435 14.04 23.69 -10.27
C ALA A 435 15.23 24.43 -9.65
N TYR A 436 15.06 25.10 -8.51
CA TYR A 436 16.14 25.82 -7.81
C TYR A 436 15.62 26.33 -6.46
N LEU A 437 16.47 26.40 -5.43
CA LEU A 437 16.08 27.08 -4.19
C LEU A 437 16.32 28.58 -4.30
N GLN A 438 15.50 29.40 -3.65
CA GLN A 438 15.77 30.82 -3.50
C GLN A 438 16.66 31.11 -2.29
N ASP A 439 17.64 32.00 -2.47
CA ASP A 439 18.49 32.49 -1.39
C ASP A 439 17.72 33.50 -0.53
N VAL A 440 17.20 33.04 0.61
CA VAL A 440 16.41 33.86 1.54
C VAL A 440 17.19 35.01 2.21
N ARG A 441 18.52 35.06 2.04
CA ARG A 441 19.38 36.11 2.61
C ARG A 441 19.43 37.37 1.75
N THR A 442 18.88 37.34 0.54
CA THR A 442 18.90 38.50 -0.36
C THR A 442 17.93 39.58 0.11
N GLY A 443 18.29 40.83 -0.20
CA GLY A 443 17.40 41.97 0.04
C GLY A 443 16.13 41.92 -0.82
N PRO A 444 15.14 42.80 -0.56
CA PRO A 444 13.85 42.78 -1.25
C PRO A 444 13.94 43.03 -2.77
N ASP A 445 15.04 43.64 -3.23
CA ASP A 445 15.21 44.07 -4.62
C ASP A 445 15.83 43.01 -5.55
N ALA A 446 16.12 41.80 -5.04
CA ALA A 446 16.74 40.74 -5.82
C ALA A 446 16.20 39.35 -5.46
N VAL A 447 15.99 38.54 -6.49
CA VAL A 447 15.75 37.09 -6.39
C VAL A 447 17.02 36.39 -6.89
N VAL A 448 17.61 35.55 -6.05
CA VAL A 448 18.79 34.75 -6.40
C VAL A 448 18.43 33.28 -6.26
N GLY A 449 18.55 32.54 -7.37
CA GLY A 449 18.37 31.10 -7.39
C GLY A 449 19.69 30.37 -7.10
N LEU A 450 19.60 29.28 -6.36
CA LEU A 450 20.67 28.35 -6.06
C LEU A 450 20.36 27.02 -6.74
N ASP A 451 21.33 26.47 -7.47
CA ASP A 451 21.22 25.15 -8.10
C ASP A 451 21.33 24.04 -7.03
N ALA A 452 20.26 23.91 -6.25
CA ALA A 452 20.16 23.04 -5.09
C ALA A 452 18.76 22.44 -5.05
N PRO A 453 18.37 21.57 -6.01
CA PRO A 453 17.02 21.01 -6.05
C PRO A 453 16.63 20.39 -4.71
N SER A 454 15.35 20.50 -4.35
CA SER A 454 14.86 19.93 -3.10
C SER A 454 13.49 19.28 -3.28
N TYR A 455 13.23 18.26 -2.47
CA TYR A 455 11.92 17.64 -2.30
C TYR A 455 11.68 17.41 -0.80
N SER A 456 10.52 16.90 -0.43
CA SER A 456 10.19 16.60 0.97
C SER A 456 9.64 15.20 1.12
N LEU A 457 10.01 14.55 2.23
CA LEU A 457 9.31 13.38 2.74
C LEU A 457 8.35 13.84 3.84
N VAL A 458 7.09 13.45 3.72
CA VAL A 458 6.07 13.76 4.73
C VAL A 458 5.59 12.44 5.31
N ARG A 459 5.60 12.31 6.63
CA ARG A 459 4.99 11.17 7.32
C ARG A 459 3.86 11.67 8.20
N ALA A 460 2.65 11.19 7.94
CA ALA A 460 1.47 11.49 8.74
C ALA A 460 1.02 10.22 9.46
N GLY A 461 0.80 10.28 10.77
CA GLY A 461 0.35 9.13 11.55
C GLY A 461 -0.46 9.55 12.77
N SER A 462 -0.74 8.58 13.66
CA SER A 462 -1.55 8.82 14.87
C SER A 462 -0.94 9.84 15.86
N THR A 463 0.38 10.05 15.81
CA THR A 463 1.10 10.96 16.71
C THR A 463 1.33 12.36 16.12
N GLY A 464 1.00 12.59 14.85
CA GLY A 464 1.17 13.86 14.18
C GLY A 464 1.73 13.73 12.76
N VAL A 465 2.22 14.85 12.23
CA VAL A 465 2.81 14.93 10.89
C VAL A 465 4.23 15.45 10.99
N THR A 466 5.18 14.75 10.36
CA THR A 466 6.58 15.14 10.27
C THR A 466 6.93 15.48 8.83
N PHE A 467 7.72 16.53 8.65
CA PHE A 467 8.20 16.98 7.35
C PHE A 467 9.73 16.96 7.35
N LEU A 468 10.32 16.35 6.33
CA LEU A 468 11.76 16.24 6.17
C LEU A 468 12.15 16.80 4.79
N PRO A 469 12.81 17.96 4.71
CA PRO A 469 13.39 18.42 3.45
C PRO A 469 14.57 17.53 3.07
N MET A 470 14.65 17.21 1.78
CA MET A 470 15.67 16.35 1.20
C MET A 470 16.27 17.02 -0.02
N SER A 471 17.52 16.66 -0.34
CA SER A 471 18.17 16.98 -1.60
C SER A 471 18.35 15.70 -2.42
N PRO A 472 18.09 15.69 -3.74
CA PRO A 472 18.42 14.58 -4.62
C PRO A 472 19.91 14.57 -5.04
N THR A 473 20.69 15.59 -4.65
CA THR A 473 22.13 15.64 -4.94
C THR A 473 22.92 14.85 -3.91
N ASP A 474 23.94 14.11 -4.37
CA ASP A 474 24.86 13.42 -3.47
C ASP A 474 25.58 14.40 -2.54
N GLU A 475 25.44 14.15 -1.23
CA GLU A 475 26.15 14.90 -0.21
C GLU A 475 27.48 14.25 0.14
N LYS A 476 28.45 15.08 0.56
CA LYS A 476 29.71 14.58 1.09
C LYS A 476 29.45 13.85 2.41
N VAL A 477 29.59 12.52 2.41
CA VAL A 477 29.51 11.71 3.63
C VAL A 477 30.64 12.11 4.58
N LEU A 478 30.28 12.68 5.74
CA LEU A 478 31.24 13.08 6.77
C LEU A 478 31.61 11.93 7.72
N PHE A 479 30.66 11.05 8.03
CA PHE A 479 30.87 9.89 8.89
C PHE A 479 29.90 8.74 8.55
N ARG A 480 30.30 7.50 8.87
CA ARG A 480 29.41 6.33 8.89
C ARG A 480 29.58 5.63 10.22
N THR A 481 28.53 5.60 11.01
CA THR A 481 28.50 4.93 12.32
C THR A 481 27.25 4.05 12.38
N SER A 482 27.40 2.80 12.80
CA SER A 482 26.23 1.97 13.12
C SER A 482 25.60 2.49 14.40
N PRO A 483 24.26 2.56 14.51
CA PRO A 483 23.59 2.83 15.77
C PRO A 483 24.04 1.77 16.78
N SER A 484 24.85 2.14 17.77
CA SER A 484 25.06 1.29 18.93
C SER A 484 23.70 1.16 19.61
N ALA A 485 23.30 -0.07 19.96
CA ALA A 485 22.06 -0.36 20.69
C ALA A 485 22.07 0.35 22.06
N THR A 486 21.71 1.63 22.07
CA THR A 486 21.74 2.49 23.24
C THR A 486 20.56 3.44 23.15
N ALA A 487 19.38 2.95 23.53
CA ALA A 487 18.27 3.73 24.10
C ALA A 487 17.08 2.80 24.42
N ILE A 488 17.23 1.93 25.41
CA ILE A 488 16.11 1.59 26.30
C ILE A 488 16.62 1.80 27.72
N ALA A 489 16.46 3.03 28.20
CA ALA A 489 16.62 3.39 29.60
C ALA A 489 15.56 4.44 29.92
N THR A 490 14.34 3.96 30.21
CA THR A 490 13.58 4.09 31.47
C THR A 490 12.10 4.00 31.19
#